data_AF-A0A7Y2USN3-F1
#
_entry.id   AF-A0A7Y2USN3-F1
#
_cell.length_a   1.000
_cell.length_b   1.000
_cell.length_c   1.000
_cell.angle_alpha   90.00
_cell.angle_beta   90.00
_cell.angle_gamma   90.00
#
_symmetry.space_group_name_H-M   'P 1'
#
loop_
_entity.id
_entity.type
_entity.pdbx_description
1 polymer ?
#
loop_
_entity_poly.entity_id
_entity_poly.type
_entity_poly.pdbx_seq_one_letter_code
_entity_poly.pdbx_strand_id
1 'polypeptide(L)'
;MRSTKFQSFVVFAEMRTGSNFLEANLNAFEGINCHGEAFNPHFMGYPNSDPILGIDLKTRDADPKVLLAAIKKNTARLSGFRYFHDHDPRVFDAIMEDPTCAKIILTRNPVESYVSWKIAQETGQWKLTDVKAHKVAQAMFDPKEFANHL
;
A
#
# COMPACT_ATOMS: atom_id res chain seq x y z
N MET A 1 7.44 -15.14 26.83
CA MET A 1 6.77 -13.98 26.17
C MET A 1 5.37 -14.40 25.78
N ARG A 2 4.32 -13.70 26.24
CA ARG A 2 2.97 -13.92 25.70
C ARG A 2 2.98 -13.47 24.23
N SER A 3 2.57 -14.34 23.32
CA SER A 3 2.35 -13.99 21.92
C SER A 3 1.27 -12.90 21.87
N THR A 4 1.66 -11.65 21.62
CA THR A 4 0.71 -10.56 21.40
C THR A 4 0.11 -10.76 20.02
N LYS A 5 -1.17 -11.13 19.96
CA LYS A 5 -1.88 -11.26 18.68
C LYS A 5 -1.98 -9.88 18.03
N PHE A 6 -1.47 -9.76 16.81
CA PHE A 6 -1.60 -8.53 16.03
C PHE A 6 -3.08 -8.22 15.79
N GLN A 7 -3.42 -6.94 15.89
CA GLN A 7 -4.79 -6.42 15.69
C GLN A 7 -4.95 -5.77 14.32
N SER A 8 -3.84 -5.32 13.73
CA SER A 8 -3.77 -4.80 12.38
C SER A 8 -2.39 -5.04 11.78
N PHE A 9 -2.23 -4.72 10.50
CA PHE A 9 -0.92 -4.66 9.86
C PHE A 9 -0.80 -3.45 8.92
N VAL A 10 0.43 -3.05 8.66
CA VAL A 10 0.79 -2.06 7.65
C VAL A 10 1.86 -2.65 6.73
N VAL A 11 1.72 -2.39 5.43
CA VAL A 11 2.75 -2.65 4.42
C VAL A 11 3.40 -1.32 4.05
N PHE A 12 4.55 -1.04 4.66
CA PHE A 12 5.41 0.07 4.23
C PHE A 12 6.07 -0.32 2.92
N ALA A 13 5.79 0.47 1.89
CA ALA A 13 6.21 0.20 0.53
C ALA A 13 6.28 1.50 -0.26
N GLU A 14 6.74 1.38 -1.50
CA GLU A 14 6.73 2.48 -2.46
C GLU A 14 6.10 2.05 -3.79
N MET A 15 5.89 3.02 -4.68
CA MET A 15 5.51 2.74 -6.05
C MET A 15 6.47 1.69 -6.66
N ARG A 16 5.90 0.70 -7.37
CA ARG A 16 6.66 -0.35 -8.10
C ARG A 16 7.52 -1.31 -7.25
N THR A 17 7.33 -1.33 -5.93
CA THR A 17 7.98 -2.30 -5.02
C THR A 17 7.38 -3.71 -5.06
N GLY A 18 6.25 -3.90 -5.76
CA GLY A 18 5.50 -5.16 -5.74
C GLY A 18 4.39 -5.21 -4.68
N SER A 19 4.08 -4.07 -4.04
CA SER A 19 3.08 -3.98 -2.98
C SER A 19 1.68 -4.45 -3.39
N ASN A 20 1.27 -4.20 -4.64
CA ASN A 20 0.02 -4.74 -5.22
C ASN A 20 -0.01 -6.27 -5.28
N PHE A 21 1.14 -6.90 -5.57
CA PHE A 21 1.22 -8.36 -5.64
C PHE A 21 1.16 -8.97 -4.24
N LEU A 22 1.86 -8.37 -3.27
CA LEU A 22 1.78 -8.78 -1.88
C LEU A 22 0.34 -8.64 -1.34
N GLU A 23 -0.30 -7.50 -1.59
CA GLU A 23 -1.70 -7.26 -1.23
C GLU A 23 -2.64 -8.33 -1.80
N ALA A 24 -2.53 -8.64 -3.10
CA ALA A 24 -3.37 -9.65 -3.74
C ALA A 24 -3.22 -11.04 -3.08
N ASN A 25 -1.99 -11.41 -2.68
CA ASN A 25 -1.75 -12.65 -1.96
C ASN A 25 -2.28 -12.61 -0.53
N LEU A 26 -2.13 -11.49 0.19
CA LEU A 26 -2.69 -11.31 1.53
C LEU A 26 -4.23 -11.43 1.51
N ASN A 27 -4.88 -10.82 0.51
CA ASN A 27 -6.33 -10.86 0.34
C ASN A 27 -6.88 -12.22 -0.12
N ALA A 28 -6.02 -13.16 -0.51
CA ALA A 28 -6.43 -14.53 -0.81
C ALA A 28 -6.68 -15.37 0.46
N PHE A 29 -6.23 -14.92 1.64
CA PHE A 29 -6.49 -15.58 2.91
C PHE A 29 -7.81 -15.09 3.51
N GLU A 30 -8.73 -16.01 3.83
CA GLU A 30 -10.07 -15.71 4.35
C GLU A 30 -10.06 -14.81 5.61
N GLY A 31 -9.03 -14.97 6.45
CA GLY A 31 -8.86 -14.23 7.70
C GLY A 31 -8.15 -12.87 7.58
N ILE A 32 -7.76 -12.44 6.37
CA ILE A 32 -6.98 -11.22 6.14
C ILE A 32 -7.75 -10.28 5.19
N ASN A 33 -7.65 -8.98 5.44
CA ASN A 33 -8.16 -7.98 4.50
C ASN A 33 -7.25 -6.75 4.45
N CYS A 34 -6.59 -6.54 3.32
CA CYS A 34 -5.77 -5.38 3.00
C CYS A 34 -6.61 -4.38 2.19
N HIS A 35 -6.85 -3.22 2.78
CA HIS A 35 -7.73 -2.17 2.26
C HIS A 35 -7.03 -1.22 1.30
N GLY A 36 -6.08 -1.71 0.50
CA GLY A 36 -5.36 -0.86 -0.45
C GLY A 36 -4.53 0.21 0.22
N GLU A 37 -4.42 1.35 -0.44
CA GLU A 37 -3.80 2.59 0.06
C GLU A 37 -4.82 3.40 0.88
N ALA A 38 -5.19 2.86 2.05
CA ALA A 38 -6.26 3.42 2.90
C ALA A 38 -6.02 4.88 3.34
N PHE A 39 -4.76 5.34 3.29
CA PHE A 39 -4.35 6.69 3.67
C PHE A 39 -3.82 7.52 2.49
N ASN A 40 -4.09 7.12 1.24
CA ASN A 40 -3.79 7.94 0.06
C ASN A 40 -4.53 9.29 0.14
N PRO A 41 -3.88 10.44 -0.17
CA PRO A 41 -4.52 11.76 -0.05
C PRO A 41 -5.67 12.00 -1.05
N HIS A 42 -5.79 11.20 -2.10
CA HIS A 42 -6.74 11.45 -3.19
C HIS A 42 -7.93 10.48 -3.21
N PHE A 43 -7.80 9.28 -2.65
CA PHE A 43 -8.83 8.25 -2.68
C PHE A 43 -8.76 7.31 -1.47
N MET A 44 -9.75 6.42 -1.33
CA MET A 44 -9.87 5.48 -0.20
C MET A 44 -9.43 4.06 -0.59
N GLY A 45 -8.17 3.70 -0.43
CA GLY A 45 -7.72 2.32 -0.70
C GLY A 45 -7.47 2.01 -2.17
N TYR A 46 -8.50 2.14 -3.01
CA TYR A 46 -8.43 1.99 -4.47
C TYR A 46 -9.06 3.21 -5.16
N PRO A 47 -8.71 3.52 -6.42
CA PRO A 47 -9.41 4.54 -7.19
C PRO A 47 -10.90 4.20 -7.34
N ASN A 48 -11.78 5.19 -7.14
CA ASN A 48 -13.25 5.05 -7.23
C ASN A 48 -13.84 3.97 -6.32
N SER A 49 -13.27 3.78 -5.13
CA SER A 49 -13.70 2.78 -4.16
C SER A 49 -14.84 3.24 -3.25
N ASP A 50 -15.55 2.25 -2.72
CA ASP A 50 -16.50 2.40 -1.64
C ASP A 50 -15.83 2.74 -0.29
N PRO A 51 -16.59 3.26 0.69
CA PRO A 51 -16.12 3.48 2.06
C PRO A 51 -15.44 2.25 2.68
N ILE A 52 -14.31 2.46 3.36
CA ILE A 52 -13.60 1.37 4.06
C ILE A 52 -14.21 1.20 5.45
N LEU A 53 -14.76 0.02 5.74
CA LEU A 53 -15.40 -0.29 7.03
C LEU A 53 -16.50 0.73 7.40
N GLY A 54 -17.21 1.26 6.40
CA GLY A 54 -18.25 2.27 6.58
C GLY A 54 -17.73 3.71 6.77
N ILE A 55 -16.43 3.95 6.66
CA ILE A 55 -15.80 5.27 6.80
C ILE A 55 -15.50 5.81 5.40
N ASP A 56 -16.09 6.95 5.07
CA ASP A 56 -15.89 7.63 3.79
C ASP A 56 -14.65 8.55 3.80
N LEU A 57 -14.30 9.03 2.60
CA LEU A 57 -13.14 9.90 2.38
C LEU A 57 -13.20 11.16 3.25
N LYS A 58 -14.36 11.82 3.30
CA LYS A 58 -14.56 13.07 4.05
C LYS A 58 -14.32 12.87 5.55
N THR A 59 -14.80 11.76 6.10
CA THR A 59 -14.62 11.43 7.52
C THR A 59 -13.16 11.12 7.83
N ARG A 60 -12.48 10.34 6.97
CA ARG A 60 -11.05 10.07 7.09
C ARG A 60 -10.23 11.35 6.99
N ASP A 61 -10.54 12.23 6.03
CA ASP A 61 -9.77 13.46 5.81
C ASP A 61 -9.89 14.41 7.02
N ALA A 62 -11.07 14.48 7.64
CA ALA A 62 -11.30 15.25 8.86
C ALA A 62 -10.52 14.67 10.05
N ASP A 63 -10.58 13.35 10.27
CA ASP A 63 -9.80 12.65 11.30
C ASP A 63 -9.40 11.23 10.85
N PRO A 64 -8.15 11.02 10.40
CA PRO A 64 -7.73 9.73 9.87
C PRO A 64 -7.58 8.67 10.96
N LYS A 65 -7.54 9.07 12.25
CA LYS A 65 -7.48 8.13 13.38
C LYS A 65 -8.76 7.32 13.50
N VAL A 66 -9.90 7.83 13.00
CA VAL A 66 -11.17 7.10 12.97
C VAL A 66 -11.05 5.84 12.10
N LEU A 67 -10.48 5.98 10.90
CA LEU A 67 -10.22 4.84 10.01
C LEU A 67 -9.16 3.89 10.59
N LEU A 68 -8.06 4.42 11.13
CA LEU A 68 -7.03 3.62 11.76
C LEU A 68 -7.58 2.77 12.91
N ALA A 69 -8.44 3.36 13.76
CA ALA A 69 -9.10 2.67 14.86
C ALA A 69 -10.08 1.60 14.37
N ALA A 70 -10.83 1.84 13.29
CA ALA A 70 -11.73 0.85 12.71
C ALA A 70 -10.97 -0.35 12.14
N ILE A 71 -9.85 -0.11 11.43
CA ILE A 71 -8.97 -1.17 10.93
C ILE A 71 -8.43 -2.01 12.10
N LYS A 72 -7.96 -1.37 13.18
CA LYS A 72 -7.44 -2.05 14.37
C LYS A 72 -8.50 -2.85 15.14
N LYS A 73 -9.75 -2.37 15.18
CA LYS A 73 -10.84 -3.00 15.95
C LYS A 73 -11.62 -4.04 15.14
N ASN A 74 -11.28 -4.26 13.87
CA ASN A 74 -11.97 -5.26 13.07
C ASN A 74 -11.66 -6.68 13.58
N THR A 75 -12.60 -7.28 14.31
CA THR A 75 -12.45 -8.61 14.87
C THR A 75 -12.83 -9.73 13.90
N ALA A 76 -13.53 -9.41 12.80
CA ALA A 76 -13.93 -10.39 11.81
C ALA A 76 -12.74 -10.88 10.96
N ARG A 77 -11.79 -9.98 10.66
CA ARG A 77 -10.58 -10.26 9.87
C ARG A 77 -9.42 -9.39 10.33
N LEU A 78 -8.21 -9.94 10.28
CA LEU A 78 -7.00 -9.15 10.46
C LEU A 78 -6.90 -8.14 9.31
N SER A 79 -7.09 -6.87 9.64
CA SER A 79 -7.16 -5.80 8.63
C SER A 79 -5.85 -5.02 8.54
N GLY A 80 -5.53 -4.56 7.34
CA GLY A 80 -4.34 -3.73 7.12
C GLY A 80 -4.43 -2.92 5.85
N PHE A 81 -3.33 -2.25 5.51
CA PHE A 81 -3.25 -1.32 4.39
C PHE A 81 -1.81 -1.15 3.91
N ARG A 82 -1.65 -0.63 2.70
CA ARG A 82 -0.38 -0.15 2.16
C ARG A 82 -0.19 1.31 2.56
N TYR A 83 1.02 1.67 2.99
CA TYR A 83 1.40 3.02 3.39
C TYR A 83 2.68 3.45 2.68
N PHE A 84 2.59 4.55 1.91
CA PHE A 84 3.71 5.13 1.15
C PHE A 84 4.15 6.46 1.78
N HIS A 85 5.30 7.00 1.35
CA HIS A 85 5.86 8.23 1.91
C HIS A 85 4.94 9.47 1.79
N ASP A 86 4.07 9.52 0.80
CA ASP A 86 3.15 10.63 0.50
C ASP A 86 1.73 10.43 1.07
N HIS A 87 1.51 9.36 1.83
CA HIS A 87 0.25 9.11 2.51
C HIS A 87 0.08 10.00 3.74
N ASP A 88 -1.13 10.07 4.27
CA ASP A 88 -1.48 10.95 5.39
C ASP A 88 -0.48 10.80 6.56
N PRO A 89 0.35 11.84 6.86
CA PRO A 89 1.39 11.73 7.87
C PRO A 89 0.81 11.69 9.29
N ARG A 90 -0.45 12.12 9.49
CA ARG A 90 -1.10 12.19 10.80
C ARG A 90 -1.31 10.82 11.47
N VAL A 91 -1.15 9.73 10.71
CA VAL A 91 -1.25 8.35 11.23
C VAL A 91 0.09 7.67 11.44
N PHE A 92 1.20 8.23 10.95
CA PHE A 92 2.50 7.56 10.96
C PHE A 92 2.96 7.17 12.38
N ASP A 93 3.01 8.15 13.29
CA ASP A 93 3.43 7.91 14.67
C ASP A 93 2.52 6.90 15.38
N ALA A 94 1.21 7.01 15.17
CA ALA A 94 0.23 6.08 15.76
C ALA A 94 0.44 4.63 15.28
N ILE A 95 0.87 4.42 14.03
CA ILE A 95 1.19 3.10 13.48
C ILE A 95 2.51 2.58 14.06
N MET A 96 3.53 3.44 14.10
CA MET A 96 4.87 3.09 14.56
C MET A 96 4.91 2.75 16.04
N GLU A 97 4.22 3.54 16.86
CA GLU A 97 4.15 3.38 18.32
C GLU A 97 3.27 2.21 18.76
N ASP A 98 2.38 1.69 17.90
CA ASP A 98 1.46 0.62 18.26
C ASP A 98 2.13 -0.77 18.18
N PRO A 99 2.48 -1.44 19.30
CA PRO A 99 3.12 -2.75 19.27
C PRO A 99 2.18 -3.86 18.75
N THR A 100 0.88 -3.60 18.67
CA THR A 100 -0.12 -4.57 18.17
C THR A 100 -0.37 -4.45 16.67
N CYS A 101 0.22 -3.46 16.01
CA CYS A 101 0.25 -3.37 14.55
C CYS A 101 1.50 -4.10 14.02
N ALA A 102 1.31 -5.09 13.16
CA ALA A 102 2.41 -5.74 12.44
C ALA A 102 2.97 -4.82 11.36
N LYS A 103 4.30 -4.68 11.26
CA LYS A 103 4.96 -3.86 10.24
C LYS A 103 5.64 -4.75 9.22
N ILE A 104 5.22 -4.63 7.98
CA ILE A 104 5.82 -5.32 6.84
C ILE A 104 6.55 -4.26 6.02
N ILE A 105 7.86 -4.41 5.85
CA ILE A 105 8.66 -3.50 5.04
C ILE A 105 8.94 -4.19 3.71
N LEU A 106 8.40 -3.65 2.62
CA LEU A 106 8.63 -4.15 1.28
C LEU A 106 9.56 -3.18 0.52
N THR A 107 10.79 -3.62 0.32
CA THR A 107 11.78 -2.88 -0.47
C THR A 107 12.02 -3.56 -1.80
N ARG A 108 12.48 -2.78 -2.78
CA ARG A 108 12.96 -3.26 -4.07
C ARG A 108 14.18 -2.42 -4.46
N ASN A 109 15.08 -2.97 -5.26
CA ASN A 109 16.20 -2.19 -5.80
C ASN A 109 15.64 -0.96 -6.55
N PRO A 110 16.04 0.27 -6.18
CA PRO A 110 15.47 1.49 -6.75
C PRO A 110 15.68 1.59 -8.27
N VAL A 111 16.78 1.04 -8.80
CA VAL A 111 17.02 0.97 -10.25
C VAL A 111 15.96 0.12 -10.94
N GLU A 112 15.60 -1.02 -10.35
CA GLU A 112 14.56 -1.89 -10.90
C GLU A 112 13.16 -1.28 -10.79
N SER A 113 12.88 -0.54 -9.71
CA SER A 113 11.63 0.21 -9.55
C SER A 113 11.51 1.30 -10.61
N TYR A 114 12.58 2.06 -10.85
CA TYR A 114 12.63 3.13 -11.86
C TYR A 114 12.49 2.58 -13.29
N VAL A 115 13.24 1.55 -13.66
CA VAL A 115 13.11 0.88 -14.98
C VAL A 115 11.68 0.34 -15.15
N SER A 116 11.11 -0.27 -14.12
CA SER A 116 9.72 -0.73 -14.17
C SER A 116 8.71 0.41 -14.32
N TRP A 117 8.96 1.57 -13.71
CA TRP A 117 8.12 2.76 -13.83
C TRP A 117 8.17 3.34 -15.26
N LYS A 118 9.36 3.46 -15.86
CA LYS A 118 9.53 3.91 -17.25
C LYS A 118 8.79 3.00 -18.24
N ILE A 119 8.93 1.68 -18.08
CA ILE A 119 8.20 0.71 -18.93
C ILE A 119 6.68 0.89 -18.77
N ALA A 120 6.17 1.07 -17.55
CA ALA A 120 4.74 1.30 -17.33
C ALA A 120 4.24 2.59 -17.99
N GLN A 121 5.04 3.66 -17.92
CA GLN A 121 4.73 4.94 -18.56
C GLN A 121 4.68 4.82 -20.10
N GLU A 122 5.64 4.10 -20.69
CA GLU A 122 5.71 3.87 -22.14
C GLU A 122 4.60 2.94 -22.65
N THR A 123 4.24 1.92 -21.86
CA THR A 123 3.33 0.84 -22.31
C THR A 123 1.88 1.00 -21.85
N GLY A 124 1.62 1.92 -20.92
CA GLY A 124 0.35 2.08 -20.20
C GLY A 124 0.03 0.93 -19.23
N GLN A 125 0.96 -0.01 -19.01
CA GLN A 125 0.72 -1.23 -18.23
C GLN A 125 1.19 -1.06 -16.78
N TRP A 126 0.27 -0.67 -15.89
CA TRP A 126 0.56 -0.42 -14.47
C TRP A 126 0.46 -1.68 -13.59
N LYS A 127 -0.25 -2.72 -14.02
CA LYS A 127 -0.42 -3.97 -13.28
C LYS A 127 -0.13 -5.16 -14.21
N LEU A 128 0.75 -6.07 -13.78
CA LEU A 128 0.92 -7.36 -14.45
C LEU A 128 -0.17 -8.29 -13.91
N THR A 129 -1.21 -8.50 -14.69
CA THR A 129 -2.29 -9.46 -14.39
C THR A 129 -2.05 -10.81 -15.06
N ASP A 130 -1.22 -10.86 -16.10
CA ASP A 130 -0.82 -12.09 -16.80
C ASP A 130 0.68 -12.02 -17.15
N VAL A 131 1.44 -13.01 -16.69
CA VAL A 131 2.89 -13.14 -16.94
C VAL A 131 3.17 -13.31 -18.44
N LYS A 132 2.23 -13.89 -19.20
CA LYS A 132 2.35 -14.07 -20.65
C LYS A 132 2.07 -12.79 -21.45
N ALA A 133 1.43 -11.79 -20.84
CA ALA A 133 1.16 -10.48 -21.43
C ALA A 133 2.19 -9.42 -21.04
N HIS A 134 3.41 -9.85 -20.68
CA HIS A 134 4.50 -8.92 -20.39
C HIS A 134 4.91 -8.19 -21.67
N LYS A 135 4.52 -6.92 -21.80
CA LYS A 135 5.04 -6.06 -22.87
C LYS A 135 6.52 -5.80 -22.61
N VAL A 136 7.37 -6.33 -23.49
CA VAL A 136 8.81 -6.08 -23.47
C VAL A 136 9.05 -4.71 -24.07
N ALA A 137 9.38 -3.73 -23.22
CA ALA A 137 9.88 -2.42 -23.63
C ALA A 137 11.27 -2.21 -23.04
N GLN A 138 12.15 -1.57 -23.79
CA GLN A 138 13.44 -1.12 -23.27
C GLN A 138 13.29 0.33 -22.80
N ALA A 139 13.28 0.54 -21.49
CA ALA A 139 13.31 1.89 -20.93
C ALA A 139 14.69 2.51 -21.12
N MET A 140 14.75 3.74 -21.65
CA MET A 140 15.98 4.53 -21.59
C MET A 140 16.20 5.02 -20.15
N PHE A 141 17.40 4.75 -19.61
CA PHE A 141 17.79 5.21 -18.28
C PHE A 141 18.33 6.64 -18.35
N ASP A 142 17.71 7.56 -17.60
CA ASP A 142 18.22 8.92 -17.40
C ASP A 142 18.73 9.08 -15.95
N PRO A 143 20.05 9.28 -15.73
CA PRO A 143 20.61 9.42 -14.40
C PRO A 143 20.05 10.60 -13.59
N LYS A 144 19.65 11.70 -14.24
CA LYS A 144 19.09 12.88 -13.57
C LYS A 144 17.63 12.65 -13.18
N GLU A 145 16.85 12.03 -14.06
CA GLU A 145 15.47 11.63 -13.76
C GLU A 145 15.44 10.58 -12.63
N PHE A 146 16.36 9.61 -12.66
CA PHE A 146 16.52 8.63 -11.60
C PHE A 146 16.84 9.27 -10.24
N ALA A 147 17.75 10.26 -10.21
CA ALA A 147 18.09 10.96 -8.97
C ALA A 147 16.90 11.73 -8.36
N ASN A 148 15.98 12.23 -9.20
CA ASN A 148 14.74 12.87 -8.75
C ASN A 148 13.63 11.87 -8.38
N HIS A 149 13.80 10.59 -8.70
CA HIS A 149 12.85 9.51 -8.41
C HIS A 149 13.15 8.79 -7.07
N LEU A 150 14.33 9.04 -6.49
CA LEU A 150 14.71 8.61 -5.14
C LEU A 150 14.10 9.53 -4.08
#